data_AF-A0A5S4F3Q8-F1
#
_entry.id   AF-A0A5S4F3Q8-F1
#
_cell.length_a   1.000
_cell.length_b   1.000
_cell.length_c   1.000
_cell.angle_alpha   90.00
_cell.angle_beta   90.00
_cell.angle_gamma   90.00
#
_symmetry.space_group_name_H-M   'P 1'
#
loop_
_entity.id
_entity.type
_entity.pdbx_description
1 polymer ?
#
loop_
_entity_poly.entity_id
_entity_poly.type
_entity_poly.pdbx_seq_one_letter_code
_entity_poly.pdbx_strand_id
1 'polypeptide(L)'
;MKSGKKSVAERIVYGAFDQIVSKTGKDPLEVFGLALGNIKPLVEVKSRRVGGANYQVPVEVRPSRRMALAMRWLRESARKRSEKSMGQRLAAEMLEASESRGGAVKRRDEVHRMAEANKAFAHFRF
;
A
#
# COMPACT_ATOMS: atom_id res chain seq x y z
N MET A 1 12.61 -6.85 1.57
CA MET A 1 13.94 -7.47 1.37
C MET A 1 14.37 -7.33 -0.09
N LYS A 2 15.64 -7.01 -0.36
CA LYS A 2 16.25 -6.99 -1.70
C LYS A 2 17.43 -7.96 -1.69
N SER A 3 17.54 -8.84 -2.70
CA SER A 3 18.64 -9.81 -2.83
C SER A 3 18.87 -10.69 -1.58
N GLY A 4 17.80 -11.14 -0.92
CA GLY A 4 17.91 -12.05 0.24
C GLY A 4 18.45 -11.44 1.54
N LYS A 5 18.79 -10.15 1.58
CA LYS A 5 19.38 -9.49 2.77
C LYS A 5 18.34 -9.24 3.87
N LYS A 6 18.03 -10.25 4.68
CA LYS A 6 17.05 -10.18 5.79
C LYS A 6 17.51 -9.21 6.90
N SER A 7 18.73 -9.39 7.42
CA SER A 7 19.26 -8.55 8.52
C SER A 7 19.21 -7.05 8.22
N VAL A 8 19.52 -6.66 6.98
CA VAL A 8 19.44 -5.25 6.55
C VAL A 8 17.98 -4.75 6.50
N ALA A 9 17.06 -5.58 6.01
CA ALA A 9 15.65 -5.21 5.96
C ALA A 9 15.06 -5.06 7.37
N GLU A 10 15.43 -5.96 8.28
CA GLU A 10 15.02 -5.95 9.67
C GLU A 10 15.51 -4.69 10.39
N ARG A 11 16.79 -4.34 10.23
CA ARG A 11 17.35 -3.09 10.76
C ARG A 11 16.63 -1.84 10.26
N ILE A 12 16.21 -1.82 9.00
CA ILE A 12 15.46 -0.69 8.42
C ILE A 12 14.06 -0.59 9.04
N VAL A 13 13.39 -1.72 9.28
CA VAL A 13 12.04 -1.75 9.84
C VAL A 13 12.06 -1.30 11.31
N TYR A 14 12.91 -1.90 12.14
CA TYR A 14 13.03 -1.48 13.54
C TYR A 14 13.52 -0.04 13.66
N GLY A 15 14.50 0.37 12.84
CA GLY A 15 14.93 1.76 12.79
C GLY A 15 13.84 2.73 12.32
N ALA A 16 12.85 2.29 11.54
CA ALA A 16 11.68 3.11 11.21
C ALA A 16 10.72 3.21 12.39
N PHE A 17 10.51 2.13 13.15
CA PHE A 17 9.70 2.14 14.36
C PHE A 17 10.28 3.04 15.44
N ASP A 18 11.61 3.02 15.65
CA ASP A 18 12.28 3.92 16.60
C ASP A 18 12.06 5.40 16.22
N GLN A 19 12.06 5.70 14.92
CA GLN A 19 11.78 7.06 14.42
C GLN A 19 10.33 7.48 14.63
N ILE A 20 9.38 6.55 14.52
CA ILE A 20 7.96 6.80 14.82
C ILE A 20 7.79 7.09 16.31
N VAL A 21 8.38 6.27 17.18
CA VAL A 21 8.36 6.49 18.63
C VAL A 21 8.95 7.85 18.98
N SER A 22 10.13 8.16 18.45
CA SER A 22 10.82 9.42 18.73
C SER A 22 10.05 10.66 18.27
N LYS A 23 9.30 10.57 17.16
CA LYS A 23 8.55 11.70 16.59
C LYS A 23 7.16 11.90 17.19
N THR A 24 6.45 10.81 17.48
CA THR A 24 5.04 10.85 17.84
C THR A 24 4.75 10.39 19.27
N GLY A 25 5.68 9.66 19.91
CA GLY A 25 5.46 9.05 21.23
C GLY A 25 4.41 7.94 21.25
N LYS A 26 3.88 7.53 20.09
CA LYS A 26 2.87 6.49 19.93
C LYS A 26 3.50 5.12 19.71
N ASP A 27 2.74 4.06 19.99
CA ASP A 27 3.16 2.71 19.66
C ASP A 27 3.31 2.54 18.12
N PRO A 28 4.51 2.21 17.62
CA PRO A 28 4.76 2.04 16.20
C PRO A 28 3.96 0.89 15.60
N LEU A 29 3.59 -0.13 16.38
CA LEU A 29 2.75 -1.23 15.91
C LEU A 29 1.32 -0.78 15.64
N GLU A 30 0.76 0.07 16.49
CA GLU A 30 -0.57 0.67 16.27
C GLU A 30 -0.56 1.56 15.03
N VAL A 31 0.44 2.43 14.90
CA VAL A 31 0.60 3.30 13.72
C VAL A 31 0.73 2.46 12.45
N PHE A 32 1.51 1.37 12.49
CA PHE A 32 1.67 0.46 11.37
C PHE A 32 0.37 -0.26 11.02
N GLY A 33 -0.38 -0.74 12.01
CA GLY A 33 -1.69 -1.37 11.82
C GLY A 33 -2.70 -0.41 11.19
N LEU A 34 -2.77 0.82 11.69
CA LEU A 34 -3.64 1.88 11.15
C LEU A 34 -3.26 2.22 9.70
N ALA A 35 -1.97 2.41 9.43
CA ALA A 35 -1.46 2.70 8.09
C ALA A 35 -1.81 1.59 7.09
N LEU A 36 -1.60 0.33 7.47
CA LEU A 36 -1.99 -0.81 6.62
C LEU A 36 -3.50 -0.89 6.40
N GLY A 37 -4.29 -0.57 7.42
CA GLY A 37 -5.75 -0.47 7.33
C GLY A 37 -6.19 0.52 6.24
N ASN A 38 -5.60 1.72 6.24
CA ASN A 38 -5.91 2.79 5.29
C ASN A 38 -5.44 2.49 3.85
N ILE A 39 -4.33 1.76 3.68
CA ILE A 39 -3.78 1.41 2.35
C ILE A 39 -4.52 0.21 1.74
N LYS A 40 -5.20 -0.61 2.55
CA LYS A 40 -5.84 -1.87 2.14
C LYS A 40 -6.92 -1.65 1.06
N PRO A 41 -6.72 -2.11 -0.19
CA PRO A 41 -7.75 -1.97 -1.22
C PRO A 41 -8.86 -3.02 -1.03
N LEU A 42 -10.13 -2.62 -1.21
CA LEU A 42 -11.26 -3.56 -1.26
C LEU A 42 -11.48 -4.14 -2.67
N VAL A 43 -11.25 -3.31 -3.69
CA VAL A 43 -11.40 -3.67 -5.10
C VAL A 43 -10.07 -3.47 -5.83
N GLU A 44 -9.82 -4.30 -6.83
CA GLU A 44 -8.74 -4.12 -7.79
C GLU A 44 -9.30 -4.24 -9.21
N VAL A 45 -8.59 -3.67 -10.18
CA VAL A 45 -8.96 -3.76 -11.59
C VAL A 45 -8.08 -4.83 -12.25
N LYS A 46 -8.72 -5.79 -12.94
CA LYS A 46 -8.03 -6.81 -13.73
C LYS A 46 -8.34 -6.62 -15.20
N SER A 47 -7.34 -6.84 -16.05
CA SER A 47 -7.54 -6.87 -17.50
C SER A 47 -8.19 -8.18 -17.90
N ARG A 48 -9.30 -8.13 -18.64
CA ARG A 48 -9.98 -9.30 -19.21
C ARG A 48 -10.28 -9.06 -20.69
N ARG A 49 -10.01 -10.05 -21.53
CA ARG A 49 -10.33 -9.98 -22.96
C ARG A 49 -11.75 -10.46 -23.21
N VAL A 50 -12.58 -9.62 -23.84
CA VAL A 50 -13.98 -9.92 -24.20
C VAL A 50 -14.22 -9.42 -25.61
N GLY A 51 -14.76 -10.27 -26.50
CA GLY A 51 -15.15 -9.86 -27.85
C GLY A 51 -14.01 -9.27 -28.71
N GLY A 52 -12.76 -9.62 -28.43
CA GLY A 52 -11.58 -9.14 -29.17
C GLY A 52 -10.83 -7.97 -28.53
N ALA A 53 -11.45 -7.21 -27.61
CA ALA A 53 -10.85 -6.07 -26.90
C ALA A 53 -10.52 -6.40 -25.43
N ASN A 54 -9.60 -5.62 -24.84
CA ASN A 54 -9.21 -5.75 -23.42
C ASN A 54 -9.97 -4.74 -22.56
N TYR A 55 -10.76 -5.23 -21.61
CA TYR A 55 -11.52 -4.42 -20.67
C TYR A 55 -10.92 -4.47 -19.27
N GLN A 56 -11.05 -3.37 -18.56
CA GLN A 56 -10.71 -3.25 -17.15
C GLN A 56 -11.91 -3.67 -16.30
N VAL A 57 -11.84 -4.85 -15.71
CA VAL A 57 -12.93 -5.43 -14.91
C VAL A 57 -12.62 -5.26 -13.42
N PRO A 58 -13.48 -4.57 -12.64
CA PRO A 58 -13.31 -4.47 -11.20
C PRO A 58 -13.64 -5.82 -10.52
N VAL A 59 -12.76 -6.26 -9.63
CA VAL A 59 -12.88 -7.52 -8.89
C VAL A 59 -12.61 -7.27 -7.41
N GLU A 60 -13.36 -7.94 -6.54
CA GLU A 60 -13.13 -7.89 -5.10
C GLU A 60 -11.83 -8.60 -4.70
N VAL A 61 -11.06 -7.98 -3.81
CA VAL A 61 -9.76 -8.49 -3.38
C VAL A 61 -9.91 -9.39 -2.16
N ARG A 62 -9.43 -10.63 -2.29
CA ARG A 62 -9.37 -11.59 -1.17
C ARG A 62 -8.53 -11.05 0.01
N PRO A 63 -8.91 -11.31 1.28
CA PRO A 63 -8.24 -10.75 2.46
C PRO A 63 -6.72 -10.89 2.49
N SER A 64 -6.18 -12.08 2.17
CA SER A 64 -4.74 -12.34 2.14
C SER A 64 -4.01 -11.46 1.11
N ARG A 65 -4.62 -11.26 -0.05
CA ARG A 65 -4.10 -10.41 -1.13
C ARG A 65 -4.17 -8.93 -0.76
N ARG A 66 -5.21 -8.49 -0.04
CA ARG A 66 -5.34 -7.10 0.42
C ARG A 66 -4.15 -6.67 1.27
N MET A 67 -3.74 -7.53 2.21
CA MET A 67 -2.57 -7.29 3.05
C MET A 67 -1.26 -7.22 2.23
N ALA A 68 -1.07 -8.16 1.31
CA ALA A 68 0.11 -8.20 0.46
C ALA A 68 0.22 -6.96 -0.46
N LEU A 69 -0.91 -6.47 -0.99
CA LEU A 69 -0.96 -5.24 -1.78
C LEU A 69 -0.63 -4.02 -0.93
N ALA A 70 -1.20 -3.92 0.29
CA ALA A 70 -0.93 -2.81 1.19
C ALA A 70 0.56 -2.69 1.54
N MET A 71 1.19 -3.79 1.95
CA MET A 71 2.62 -3.83 2.26
C MET A 71 3.49 -3.50 1.04
N ARG A 72 3.08 -3.95 -0.16
CA ARG A 72 3.79 -3.66 -1.41
C ARG A 72 3.74 -2.18 -1.75
N TRP A 73 2.56 -1.57 -1.67
CA TRP A 73 2.37 -0.16 -1.98
C TRP A 73 3.07 0.73 -0.95
N LEU A 74 2.99 0.41 0.33
CA LEU A 74 3.75 1.10 1.39
C LEU A 74 5.25 1.13 1.07
N ARG A 75 5.84 -0.04 0.75
CA ARG A 75 7.26 -0.15 0.37
C ARG A 75 7.61 0.67 -0.87
N GLU A 76 6.76 0.62 -1.89
CA GLU A 76 7.00 1.30 -3.17
C GLU A 76 6.88 2.82 -3.03
N SER A 77 5.90 3.31 -2.29
CA SER A 77 5.73 4.73 -2.00
C SER A 77 6.88 5.24 -1.14
N ALA A 78 7.24 4.54 -0.06
CA ALA A 78 8.39 4.89 0.77
C ALA A 78 9.69 4.98 -0.04
N ARG A 79 9.92 4.10 -1.01
CA ARG A 79 11.12 4.17 -1.86
C ARG A 79 11.19 5.43 -2.73
N LYS A 80 10.04 5.95 -3.17
CA LYS A 80 9.94 7.12 -4.05
C LYS A 80 10.13 8.44 -3.31
N ARG A 81 10.10 8.44 -1.97
CA ARG A 81 10.28 9.67 -1.19
C ARG A 81 11.73 10.16 -1.22
N SER A 82 11.91 11.44 -0.89
CA SER A 82 13.18 12.18 -1.01
C SER A 82 14.05 12.16 0.25
N GLU A 83 13.60 11.61 1.39
CA GLU A 83 14.38 11.63 2.63
C GLU A 83 15.69 10.83 2.49
N LYS A 84 16.67 11.07 3.38
CA LYS A 84 18.03 10.54 3.20
C LYS A 84 18.12 9.03 3.39
N SER A 85 17.51 8.48 4.42
CA SER A 85 17.58 7.04 4.73
C SER A 85 16.27 6.31 4.49
N MET A 86 16.34 5.02 4.14
CA MET A 86 15.14 4.20 3.93
C MET A 86 14.29 4.08 5.20
N GLY A 87 14.93 4.08 6.39
CA GLY A 87 14.21 4.07 7.67
C GLY A 87 13.38 5.34 7.86
N GLN A 88 13.96 6.52 7.57
CA GLN A 88 13.23 7.78 7.61
C GLN A 88 12.10 7.84 6.59
N ARG A 89 12.34 7.40 5.36
CA ARG A 89 11.31 7.33 4.32
C ARG A 89 10.14 6.44 4.73
N LEU A 90 10.44 5.27 5.31
CA LEU A 90 9.44 4.30 5.73
C LEU A 90 8.62 4.81 6.91
N ALA A 91 9.29 5.40 7.91
CA ALA A 91 8.62 6.02 9.07
C ALA A 91 7.69 7.16 8.64
N ALA A 92 8.17 8.05 7.76
CA ALA A 92 7.36 9.15 7.23
C ALA A 92 6.15 8.66 6.45
N GLU A 93 6.32 7.67 5.56
CA GLU A 93 5.20 7.10 4.80
C GLU A 93 4.18 6.39 5.71
N MET A 94 4.64 5.67 6.76
CA MET A 94 3.74 5.04 7.73
C MET A 94 2.93 6.07 8.51
N LEU A 95 3.57 7.16 8.98
CA LEU A 95 2.89 8.24 9.68
C LEU A 95 1.85 8.92 8.79
N GLU A 96 2.23 9.32 7.57
CA GLU A 96 1.28 9.94 6.63
C GLU A 96 0.13 8.98 6.27
N ALA A 97 0.43 7.70 6.04
CA ALA A 97 -0.59 6.69 5.74
C ALA A 97 -1.55 6.45 6.92
N SER A 98 -1.06 6.56 8.16
CA SER A 98 -1.89 6.47 9.37
C SER A 98 -2.92 7.61 9.42
N GLU A 99 -2.59 8.78 8.88
CA GLU A 99 -3.47 9.94 8.75
C GLU A 99 -4.29 9.95 7.43
N SER A 100 -4.37 8.81 6.74
CA SER A 100 -5.03 8.67 5.43
C SER A 100 -4.46 9.58 4.33
N ARG A 101 -3.15 9.86 4.38
CA ARG A 101 -2.42 10.65 3.39
C ARG A 101 -1.20 9.88 2.87
N GLY A 102 -0.42 10.51 1.98
CA GLY A 102 0.79 9.93 1.42
C GLY A 102 0.58 9.15 0.13
N GLY A 103 1.68 8.67 -0.45
CA GLY A 103 1.69 8.05 -1.78
C GLY A 103 0.98 6.70 -1.80
N ALA A 104 1.08 5.92 -0.71
CA ALA A 104 0.45 4.61 -0.61
C ALA A 104 -1.09 4.70 -0.57
N VAL A 105 -1.63 5.66 0.19
CA VAL A 105 -3.08 5.90 0.28
C VAL A 105 -3.62 6.46 -1.04
N LYS A 106 -2.90 7.40 -1.67
CA LYS A 106 -3.23 7.94 -2.99
C LYS A 106 -3.35 6.83 -4.05
N ARG A 107 -2.43 5.86 -4.03
CA ARG A 107 -2.50 4.72 -4.96
C ARG A 107 -3.73 3.85 -4.74
N ARG A 108 -4.14 3.65 -3.48
CA ARG A 108 -5.39 2.96 -3.14
C ARG A 108 -6.60 3.75 -3.66
N ASP A 109 -6.62 5.08 -3.51
CA ASP A 109 -7.70 5.94 -4.05
C ASP A 109 -7.81 5.86 -5.57
N GLU A 110 -6.67 5.91 -6.26
CA GLU A 110 -6.63 5.81 -7.73
C GLU A 110 -7.20 4.48 -8.21
N VAL A 111 -6.88 3.37 -7.52
CA VAL A 111 -7.42 2.05 -7.84
C VAL A 111 -8.93 1.98 -7.58
N HIS A 112 -9.42 2.58 -6.49
CA HIS A 112 -10.85 2.61 -6.17
C HIS A 112 -11.62 3.46 -7.18
N ARG A 113 -11.12 4.64 -7.52
CA ARG A 113 -11.70 5.51 -8.55
C ARG A 113 -11.75 4.83 -9.91
N MET A 114 -10.69 4.11 -10.28
CA MET A 114 -10.64 3.35 -11.53
C MET A 114 -11.63 2.19 -11.53
N ALA A 115 -11.80 1.52 -10.40
CA ALA A 115 -12.80 0.45 -10.25
C ALA A 115 -14.24 1.00 -10.32
N GLU A 116 -14.51 2.16 -9.75
CA GLU A 116 -15.81 2.84 -9.83
C GLU A 116 -16.14 3.30 -11.25
N ALA A 117 -15.17 3.89 -11.96
CA ALA A 117 -15.35 4.31 -13.35
C ALA A 117 -15.70 3.13 -14.27
N ASN A 118 -15.17 1.94 -13.96
CA ASN A 118 -15.41 0.70 -14.71
C ASN A 118 -16.48 -0.20 -14.08
N LYS A 119 -17.29 0.31 -13.14
CA LYS A 119 -18.33 -0.48 -12.44
C LYS A 119 -19.31 -1.15 -13.40
N ALA A 120 -19.57 -0.55 -14.55
CA ALA A 120 -20.40 -1.12 -15.61
C ALA A 120 -19.90 -2.50 -16.07
N PHE A 121 -18.59 -2.75 -16.07
CA PHE A 121 -17.98 -4.02 -16.52
C PHE A 121 -17.89 -5.09 -15.43
N ALA A 122 -18.42 -4.84 -14.22
CA ALA A 122 -18.36 -5.79 -13.10
C ALA A 122 -19.02 -7.15 -13.40
N HIS A 123 -19.94 -7.20 -14.37
CA HIS A 123 -20.59 -8.44 -14.80
C HIS A 123 -19.62 -9.40 -15.52
N PHE A 124 -18.53 -8.90 -16.10
CA PHE A 124 -17.48 -9.73 -16.73
C PHE A 124 -16.49 -10.35 -15.71
N ARG A 125 -16.78 -10.31 -14.41
CA ARG A 125 -15.86 -10.81 -13.37
C ARG A 125 -15.77 -12.35 -13.29
N PHE A 126 -16.76 -13.06 -13.83
CA PHE A 126 -16.86 -14.53 -13.82
C PHE A 126 -16.33 -15.11 -15.12
#